data_AF-A0A316UQN9-F1
#
_entry.id   AF-A0A316UQN9-F1
#
_cell.length_a   1.000
_cell.length_b   1.000
_cell.length_c   1.000
_cell.angle_alpha   90.00
_cell.angle_beta   90.00
_cell.angle_gamma   90.00
#
_symmetry.space_group_name_H-M   'P 1'
#
loop_
_entity.id
_entity.type
_entity.pdbx_description
1 polymer ?
#
loop_
_entity_poly.entity_id
_entity_poly.type
_entity_poly.pdbx_seq_one_letter_code
_entity_poly.pdbx_strand_id
1 'polypeptide(L)'
;MEDPTFSHSHNDGGGGGPSSPPNASSAQPAPSNWHNPYLGHRLLTPSQSHLLGEYHRLSTTLRRILSTSAQLSATRPHAQVLDELRETERKMGLVITLFKASVWSIVVEQDERAEQERRQREQEEEEAAFREEEERRARGGGYADQEEEEDETARY
;
A
#
# COMPACT_ATOMS: atom_id res chain seq x y z
N MET A 1 41.22 -52.16 25.79
CA MET A 1 40.89 -53.51 26.29
C MET A 1 40.62 -53.35 27.77
N GLU A 2 39.42 -53.46 28.32
CA GLU A 2 38.19 -54.13 27.88
C GLU A 2 36.98 -53.48 28.60
N ASP A 3 35.87 -53.29 27.87
CA ASP A 3 34.50 -53.48 28.40
C ASP A 3 34.12 -54.95 28.13
N PRO A 4 33.01 -55.58 28.62
CA PRO A 4 31.80 -55.03 29.25
C PRO A 4 31.20 -55.88 30.41
N THR A 5 30.22 -55.37 31.17
CA THR A 5 29.07 -56.20 31.58
C THR A 5 27.78 -55.37 31.66
N PHE A 6 26.86 -55.77 30.81
CA PHE A 6 25.48 -55.33 30.68
C PHE A 6 24.63 -56.10 31.71
N SER A 7 24.07 -55.42 32.70
CA SER A 7 23.01 -55.99 33.55
C SER A 7 21.66 -55.38 33.18
N HIS A 8 20.91 -56.16 32.44
CA HIS A 8 19.49 -56.03 32.14
C HIS A 8 18.68 -56.00 33.44
N SER A 9 17.87 -54.96 33.69
CA SER A 9 16.77 -55.04 34.64
C SER A 9 15.61 -54.15 34.24
N HIS A 10 14.56 -54.83 33.79
CA HIS A 10 13.14 -54.57 34.03
C HIS A 10 12.56 -53.18 33.73
N ASN A 11 11.95 -53.15 32.55
CA ASN A 11 10.73 -52.43 32.22
C ASN A 11 9.60 -52.68 33.24
N ASP A 12 9.06 -51.62 33.84
CA ASP A 12 7.62 -51.53 34.13
C ASP A 12 7.20 -50.05 34.29
N GLY A 13 6.00 -49.72 33.81
CA GLY A 13 5.30 -48.48 34.20
C GLY A 13 5.12 -47.39 33.14
N GLY A 14 4.33 -47.69 32.10
CA GLY A 14 3.16 -46.90 31.69
C GLY A 14 3.27 -45.40 31.36
N GLY A 15 2.84 -45.03 30.14
CA GLY A 15 2.27 -43.70 29.87
C GLY A 15 2.57 -43.16 28.47
N GLY A 16 1.76 -43.54 27.49
CA GLY A 16 1.78 -42.94 26.15
C GLY A 16 1.01 -41.61 26.08
N GLY A 17 1.65 -40.61 25.45
CA GLY A 17 1.02 -39.50 24.69
C GLY A 17 1.01 -38.11 25.35
N PRO A 18 0.91 -37.00 24.58
CA PRO A 18 1.38 -36.76 23.21
C PRO A 18 2.28 -35.50 23.09
N SER A 19 3.00 -35.42 21.98
CA SER A 19 3.70 -34.24 21.47
C SER A 19 2.76 -33.06 21.14
N SER A 20 3.04 -31.85 21.67
CA SER A 20 2.78 -30.50 21.11
C SER A 20 3.05 -29.39 22.17
N PRO A 21 3.16 -28.09 21.79
CA PRO A 21 4.24 -27.35 21.12
C PRO A 21 5.10 -26.52 22.13
N PRO A 22 6.16 -25.77 21.72
CA PRO A 22 6.88 -24.89 22.64
C PRO A 22 5.96 -23.76 23.12
N ASN A 23 5.55 -23.82 24.39
CA ASN A 23 4.76 -22.78 25.03
C ASN A 23 5.62 -21.52 25.22
N ALA A 24 5.58 -20.63 24.23
CA ALA A 24 5.97 -19.23 24.37
C ALA A 24 4.99 -18.52 25.32
N SER A 25 5.17 -18.68 26.63
CA SER A 25 4.68 -17.78 27.68
C SER A 25 5.13 -18.22 29.08
N SER A 26 6.38 -18.64 29.23
CA SER A 26 7.08 -18.47 30.51
C SER A 26 7.73 -17.09 30.50
N ALA A 27 6.90 -16.04 30.63
CA ALA A 27 7.39 -14.77 31.15
C ALA A 27 7.76 -15.01 32.62
N GLN A 28 8.90 -15.65 32.85
CA GLN A 28 9.53 -15.73 34.15
C GLN A 28 9.80 -14.29 34.60
N PRO A 29 9.15 -13.76 35.65
CA PRO A 29 9.64 -12.56 36.27
C PRO A 29 11.03 -12.87 36.81
N ALA A 30 12.02 -12.06 36.43
CA ALA A 30 13.41 -12.16 36.89
C ALA A 30 13.48 -12.40 38.42
N PRO A 31 14.50 -13.10 38.93
CA PRO A 31 14.63 -13.36 40.36
C PRO A 31 14.70 -12.04 41.12
N SER A 32 13.64 -11.73 41.89
CA SER A 32 13.55 -10.56 42.74
C SER A 32 14.44 -10.75 43.97
N ASN A 33 15.74 -10.58 43.82
CA ASN A 33 16.65 -10.45 44.96
C ASN A 33 16.56 -9.04 45.57
N TRP A 34 15.33 -8.58 45.86
CA TRP A 34 15.10 -7.32 46.55
C TRP A 34 15.52 -7.48 48.01
N HIS A 35 16.56 -6.74 48.40
CA HIS A 35 17.01 -6.68 49.78
C HIS A 35 16.50 -5.37 50.40
N ASN A 36 15.68 -5.49 51.44
CA ASN A 36 15.16 -4.32 52.14
C ASN A 36 16.28 -3.67 52.97
N PRO A 37 16.70 -2.43 52.64
CA PRO A 37 17.83 -1.76 53.29
C PRO A 37 17.56 -1.36 54.75
N TYR A 38 16.30 -1.44 55.21
CA TYR A 38 15.90 -1.05 56.56
C TYR A 38 15.84 -2.23 57.54
N LEU A 39 16.07 -3.46 57.09
CA LEU A 39 16.07 -4.65 57.95
C LEU A 39 17.17 -4.57 59.02
N GLY A 40 16.81 -4.82 60.28
CA GLY A 40 17.77 -4.87 61.40
C GLY A 40 18.24 -3.51 61.91
N HIS A 41 17.60 -2.41 61.51
CA HIS A 41 17.95 -1.10 62.04
C HIS A 41 17.59 -0.98 63.53
N ARG A 42 18.57 -0.62 64.37
CA ARG A 42 18.47 -0.58 65.84
C ARG A 42 17.38 0.37 66.38
N LEU A 43 16.92 1.32 65.57
CA LEU A 43 15.92 2.33 65.95
C LEU A 43 14.51 2.04 65.41
N LEU A 44 14.34 0.99 64.62
CA LEU A 44 13.07 0.64 63.98
C LEU A 44 12.52 -0.66 64.55
N THR A 45 11.21 -0.72 64.77
CA THR A 45 10.56 -2.01 65.04
C THR A 45 10.54 -2.86 63.76
N PRO A 46 10.48 -4.21 63.87
CA PRO A 46 10.48 -5.08 62.71
C PRO A 46 9.39 -4.76 61.67
N SER A 47 8.18 -4.41 62.12
CA SER A 47 7.08 -4.02 61.23
C SER A 47 7.33 -2.68 60.52
N GLN A 48 7.90 -1.69 61.20
CA GLN A 48 8.27 -0.41 60.61
C GLN A 48 9.34 -0.58 59.53
N SER A 49 10.36 -1.40 59.79
CA SER A 49 11.40 -1.69 58.80
C SER A 49 10.85 -2.35 57.53
N HIS A 50 9.88 -3.25 57.67
CA HIS A 50 9.22 -3.90 56.54
C HIS A 50 8.41 -2.89 55.72
N LEU A 51 7.60 -2.06 56.38
CA LEU A 51 6.78 -1.04 55.73
C LEU A 51 7.64 -0.04 54.95
N LEU A 52 8.70 0.51 55.56
CA LEU A 52 9.61 1.43 54.86
C LEU A 52 10.29 0.78 53.64
N GLY A 53 10.61 -0.51 53.72
CA GLY A 53 11.12 -1.29 52.59
C GLY A 53 10.15 -1.34 51.42
N GLU A 54 8.87 -1.61 51.68
CA GLU A 54 7.83 -1.62 50.65
C GLU A 54 7.58 -0.23 50.05
N TYR A 55 7.60 0.84 50.87
CA TYR A 55 7.52 2.21 50.35
C TYR A 55 8.73 2.59 49.49
N HIS A 56 9.93 2.15 49.87
CA HIS A 56 11.13 2.36 49.07
C HIS A 56 11.03 1.62 47.73
N ARG A 57 10.52 0.39 47.73
CA ARG A 57 10.26 -0.38 46.51
C ARG A 57 9.22 0.29 45.62
N LEU A 58 8.10 0.73 46.19
CA LEU A 58 7.04 1.42 45.47
C LEU A 58 7.53 2.73 44.86
N SER A 59 8.19 3.58 45.66
CA SER A 59 8.71 4.87 45.17
C SER A 59 9.76 4.70 44.08
N THR A 60 10.63 3.69 44.17
CA THR A 60 11.60 3.35 43.12
C THR A 60 10.89 2.90 41.84
N THR A 61 9.85 2.08 41.98
CA THR A 61 9.04 1.62 40.85
C THR A 61 8.29 2.78 40.20
N LEU A 62 7.68 3.67 40.99
CA LEU A 62 7.03 4.88 40.51
C LEU A 62 7.99 5.81 39.78
N ARG A 63 9.20 6.04 40.32
CA ARG A 63 10.24 6.82 39.63
C ARG A 63 10.62 6.20 38.28
N ARG A 64 10.73 4.87 38.22
CA ARG A 64 10.98 4.17 36.96
C ARG A 64 9.84 4.38 35.96
N ILE A 65 8.59 4.22 36.39
CA ILE A 65 7.40 4.45 35.56
C ILE A 65 7.40 5.89 35.04
N LEU A 66 7.58 6.88 35.93
CA LEU A 66 7.61 8.30 35.56
C LEU A 66 8.73 8.61 34.55
N SER A 67 9.92 8.06 34.75
CA SER A 67 11.03 8.20 33.80
C SER A 67 10.68 7.63 32.43
N THR A 68 10.12 6.42 32.39
CA THR A 68 9.72 5.78 31.13
C THR A 68 8.59 6.55 30.46
N SER A 69 7.56 6.97 31.21
CA SER A 69 6.46 7.78 30.70
C SER A 69 6.94 9.13 30.15
N ALA A 70 7.89 9.77 30.82
CA ALA A 70 8.50 11.01 30.34
C ALA A 70 9.30 10.80 29.05
N GLN A 71 10.04 9.68 28.94
CA GLN A 71 10.76 9.32 27.72
C GLN A 71 9.81 9.02 26.55
N LEU A 72 8.70 8.32 26.78
CA LEU A 72 7.68 8.05 25.76
C LEU A 72 6.90 9.31 25.37
N SER A 73 6.65 10.20 26.31
CA SER A 73 5.99 11.49 26.09
C SER A 73 6.94 12.52 25.47
N ALA A 74 8.25 12.24 25.44
CA ALA A 74 9.21 13.13 24.84
C ALA A 74 8.86 13.31 23.35
N THR A 75 8.75 14.55 22.92
CA THR A 75 8.33 14.91 21.56
C THR A 75 9.35 14.49 20.49
N ARG A 76 10.60 14.24 20.88
CA ARG A 76 11.71 13.97 19.96
C ARG A 76 11.52 12.73 19.06
N PRO A 77 11.22 11.52 19.56
CA PRO A 77 10.90 10.38 18.71
C PRO A 77 9.68 10.63 17.81
N HIS A 78 8.66 11.33 18.32
CA HIS A 78 7.48 11.66 17.54
C HIS A 78 7.79 12.64 16.40
N ALA A 79 8.67 13.61 16.62
CA ALA A 79 9.08 14.58 15.60
C ALA A 79 9.81 13.90 14.43
N GLN A 80 10.69 12.92 14.71
CA GLN A 80 11.40 12.19 13.66
C GLN A 80 10.44 11.40 12.75
N VAL A 81 9.49 10.68 13.34
CA VAL A 81 8.48 9.94 12.57
C VAL A 81 7.60 10.90 11.74
N LEU A 82 7.22 12.05 12.29
CA LEU A 82 6.45 13.05 11.56
C LEU A 82 7.23 13.67 10.40
N ASP A 83 8.54 13.88 10.54
CA ASP A 83 9.39 14.39 9.48
C ASP A 83 9.54 13.38 8.34
N GLU A 84 9.73 12.10 8.66
CA GLU A 84 9.75 11.01 7.67
C GLU A 84 8.40 10.88 6.93
N LEU A 85 7.28 10.99 7.66
CA LEU A 85 5.95 10.99 7.04
C LEU A 85 5.74 12.18 6.11
N ARG A 86 6.18 13.38 6.49
CA ARG A 86 6.11 14.57 5.62
C ARG A 86 7.00 14.47 4.39
N GLU A 87 8.15 13.82 4.50
CA GLU A 87 9.01 13.56 3.35
C GLU A 87 8.35 12.56 2.38
N THR A 88 7.79 11.48 2.91
CA THR A 88 7.09 10.47 2.09
C THR A 88 5.83 11.05 1.43
N GLU A 89 5.05 11.85 2.13
CA GLU A 89 3.88 12.55 1.58
C GLU A 89 4.27 13.45 0.40
N ARG A 90 5.33 14.25 0.52
CA ARG A 90 5.79 15.14 -0.56
C ARG A 90 6.23 14.35 -1.79
N LYS A 91 6.98 13.25 -1.60
CA LYS A 91 7.42 12.38 -2.70
C LYS A 91 6.25 11.69 -3.39
N MET A 92 5.33 11.11 -2.62
CA MET A 92 4.14 10.45 -3.15
C MET A 92 3.19 11.45 -3.83
N GLY A 93 3.04 12.65 -3.27
CA GLY A 93 2.28 13.75 -3.87
C GLY A 93 2.84 14.19 -5.22
N LEU A 94 4.17 14.26 -5.35
CA LEU A 94 4.80 14.53 -6.63
C LEU A 94 4.58 13.37 -7.62
N VAL A 95 4.75 12.13 -7.18
CA VAL A 95 4.55 10.95 -8.04
C VAL A 95 3.11 10.88 -8.56
N ILE A 96 2.10 11.05 -7.69
CA ILE A 96 0.69 10.98 -8.11
C ILE A 96 0.31 12.14 -9.05
N THR A 97 0.86 13.34 -8.83
CA THR A 97 0.58 14.47 -9.73
C THR A 97 1.21 14.29 -11.10
N LEU A 98 2.48 13.84 -11.16
CA LEU A 98 3.13 13.51 -12.42
C LEU A 98 2.44 12.37 -13.16
N PHE A 99 2.05 11.32 -12.43
CA PHE A 99 1.31 10.19 -13.00
C PHE A 99 -0.06 10.61 -13.55
N LYS A 100 -0.80 11.44 -12.80
CA LYS A 100 -2.10 11.94 -13.26
C LYS A 100 -1.96 12.82 -14.50
N ALA A 101 -0.95 13.68 -14.54
CA ALA A 101 -0.64 14.49 -15.70
C ALA A 101 -0.24 13.63 -16.91
N SER A 102 0.59 12.60 -16.72
CA SER A 102 1.00 11.71 -17.82
C SER A 102 -0.17 10.92 -18.39
N VAL A 103 -1.03 10.36 -17.53
CA VAL A 103 -2.23 9.65 -17.97
C VAL A 103 -3.18 10.58 -18.71
N TRP A 104 -3.43 11.78 -18.17
CA TRP A 104 -4.32 12.74 -18.80
C TRP A 104 -3.81 13.18 -20.17
N SER A 105 -2.50 13.45 -20.31
CA SER A 105 -1.90 13.79 -21.61
C SER A 105 -2.15 12.70 -22.65
N ILE A 106 -2.01 11.43 -22.28
CA ILE A 106 -2.20 10.30 -23.20
C ILE A 106 -3.68 10.15 -23.57
N VAL A 107 -4.59 10.25 -22.60
CA VAL A 107 -6.03 10.13 -22.86
C VAL A 107 -6.51 11.26 -23.77
N VAL A 108 -6.08 12.49 -23.51
CA VAL A 108 -6.42 13.65 -24.34
C VAL A 108 -5.88 13.48 -25.77
N GLU A 109 -4.63 13.04 -25.93
CA GLU A 109 -4.06 12.80 -27.26
C GLU A 109 -4.81 11.71 -28.04
N GLN A 110 -5.33 10.68 -27.35
CA GLN A 110 -6.15 9.65 -27.97
C GLN A 110 -7.52 10.18 -28.43
N ASP A 111 -8.18 10.98 -27.59
CA ASP A 111 -9.46 11.61 -27.92
C ASP A 111 -9.30 12.56 -29.13
N GLU A 112 -8.25 13.40 -29.12
CA GLU A 112 -7.95 14.31 -30.22
C GLU A 112 -7.65 13.57 -31.54
N ARG A 113 -6.87 12.48 -31.51
CA ARG A 113 -6.59 11.66 -32.70
C ARG A 113 -7.86 11.03 -33.26
N ALA A 114 -8.71 10.47 -32.39
CA ALA A 114 -9.96 9.87 -32.80
C ALA A 114 -10.92 10.89 -33.43
N GLU A 115 -10.96 12.12 -32.91
CA GLU A 115 -11.73 13.22 -33.52
C GLU A 115 -11.16 13.65 -34.87
N GLN A 116 -9.83 13.76 -34.99
CA GLN A 116 -9.18 14.12 -36.25
C GLN A 116 -9.46 13.11 -37.36
N GLU A 117 -9.39 11.82 -37.07
CA GLU A 117 -9.73 10.77 -38.04
C GLU A 117 -11.18 10.85 -38.49
N ARG A 118 -12.13 11.17 -37.58
CA ARG A 118 -13.54 11.37 -37.95
C ARG A 118 -13.72 12.59 -38.85
N ARG A 119 -13.10 13.71 -38.50
CA ARG A 119 -13.16 14.93 -39.31
C ARG A 119 -12.52 14.75 -40.68
N GLN A 120 -11.42 13.98 -40.77
CA GLN A 120 -10.79 13.64 -42.04
C GLN A 120 -11.72 12.81 -42.91
N ARG A 121 -12.38 11.78 -42.35
CA ARG A 121 -13.35 10.98 -43.10
C ARG A 121 -14.54 11.80 -43.59
N GLU A 122 -15.07 12.68 -42.74
CA GLU A 122 -16.16 13.59 -43.14
C GLU A 122 -15.71 14.53 -44.27
N GLN A 123 -14.50 15.08 -44.19
CA GLN A 123 -13.93 15.91 -45.26
C GLN A 123 -13.70 15.13 -46.56
N GLU A 124 -13.18 13.91 -46.47
CA GLU A 124 -12.97 13.03 -47.63
C GLU A 124 -14.31 12.64 -48.28
N GLU A 125 -15.34 12.37 -47.47
CA GLU A 125 -16.70 12.09 -47.96
C GLU A 125 -17.32 13.31 -48.63
N GLU A 126 -17.18 14.51 -48.05
CA GLU A 126 -17.64 15.76 -48.66
C GLU A 126 -16.91 16.08 -49.96
N GLU A 127 -15.58 15.91 -50.01
CA GLU A 127 -14.78 16.09 -51.21
C GLU A 127 -15.13 15.05 -52.29
N ALA A 128 -15.38 13.80 -51.92
CA ALA A 128 -15.81 12.75 -52.84
C ALA A 128 -17.20 13.04 -53.40
N ALA A 129 -18.14 13.48 -52.55
CA ALA A 129 -19.47 13.89 -52.98
C ALA A 129 -19.42 15.09 -53.94
N PHE A 130 -18.59 16.09 -53.64
CA PHE A 130 -18.39 17.24 -54.53
C PHE A 130 -17.77 16.84 -55.87
N ARG A 131 -16.75 15.98 -55.87
CA ARG A 131 -16.15 15.43 -57.10
C ARG A 131 -17.16 14.64 -57.92
N GLU A 132 -17.96 13.79 -57.28
CA GLU A 132 -19.01 13.03 -57.96
C GLU A 132 -20.07 13.96 -58.57
N GLU A 133 -20.45 15.04 -57.87
CA GLU A 133 -21.40 16.03 -58.39
C GLU A 133 -20.85 16.80 -59.61
N GLU A 134 -19.57 17.19 -59.59
CA GLU A 134 -18.89 17.78 -60.76
C GLU A 134 -18.85 16.80 -61.93
N GLU A 135 -18.49 15.53 -61.71
CA GLU A 135 -18.47 14.50 -62.75
C GLU A 135 -19.87 14.26 -63.34
N ARG A 136 -20.92 14.26 -62.51
CA ARG A 136 -22.31 14.13 -62.98
C ARG A 136 -22.74 15.33 -63.83
N ARG A 137 -22.34 16.55 -63.48
CA ARG A 137 -22.57 17.74 -64.32
C ARG A 137 -21.82 17.63 -65.65
N ALA A 138 -20.57 17.18 -65.65
CA ALA A 138 -19.79 16.98 -66.86
C ALA A 138 -20.40 15.90 -67.78
N ARG A 139 -20.96 14.83 -67.22
CA ARG A 139 -21.60 13.74 -67.98
C ARG A 139 -23.00 14.10 -68.48
N GLY A 140 -23.74 14.95 -67.75
CA GLY A 140 -25.10 15.40 -68.11
C GLY A 140 -25.15 16.50 -69.17
N GLY A 141 -24.04 17.20 -69.45
CA GLY A 141 -23.96 18.25 -70.47
C GLY A 141 -23.74 17.75 -71.91
N GLY A 142 -23.61 16.43 -72.13
CA GLY A 142 -23.22 15.86 -73.42
C GLY A 142 -24.35 15.37 -74.34
N TYR A 143 -25.63 15.51 -73.95
CA TYR A 143 -26.77 14.95 -74.69
C TYR A 143 -27.96 15.92 -74.78
N ALA A 144 -27.71 17.20 -75.06
CA ALA A 144 -28.78 18.20 -75.23
C ALA A 144 -28.77 18.90 -76.61
N ASP A 145 -28.01 18.41 -77.59
CA ASP A 145 -27.80 19.12 -78.88
C ASP A 145 -27.89 18.20 -80.11
N GLN A 146 -28.73 17.15 -80.06
CA GLN A 146 -29.03 16.26 -81.20
C GLN A 146 -30.50 15.77 -81.18
N GLU A 147 -31.48 16.64 -80.96
CA GLU A 147 -32.89 16.29 -81.20
C GLU A 147 -33.68 17.47 -81.79
N GLU A 148 -33.19 18.10 -82.87
CA GLU A 148 -33.99 18.99 -83.72
C GLU A 148 -33.56 18.86 -85.20
N GLU A 149 -33.49 17.65 -85.77
CA GLU A 149 -33.29 17.52 -87.23
C GLU A 149 -33.83 16.19 -87.83
N GLU A 150 -35.03 15.74 -87.44
CA GLU A 150 -35.65 14.56 -88.10
C GLU A 150 -37.10 14.76 -88.62
N ASP A 151 -37.70 15.95 -88.49
CA ASP A 151 -39.10 16.14 -88.93
C ASP A 151 -39.28 16.60 -90.40
N GLU A 152 -38.22 16.86 -91.16
CA GLU A 152 -38.35 17.51 -92.48
C GLU A 152 -38.37 16.56 -93.70
N THR A 153 -38.16 15.25 -93.55
CA THR A 153 -38.10 14.33 -94.71
C THR A 153 -39.36 13.47 -94.96
N ALA A 154 -40.43 13.63 -94.18
CA ALA A 154 -41.65 12.81 -94.31
C ALA A 154 -42.78 13.43 -95.15
N ARG A 155 -42.48 14.40 -96.03
CA ARG A 155 -43.44 14.94 -97.01
C ARG A 155 -42.84 14.98 -98.41
N TYR A 156 -42.88 13.86 -99.12
CA TYR A 156 -43.04 13.82 -100.57
C TYR A 156 -43.59 12.47 -101.03
#